data_AF-A0A2U0S725-F1
#
_entry.id   AF-A0A2U0S725-F1
#
_cell.length_a   1.000
_cell.length_b   1.000
_cell.length_c   1.000
_cell.angle_alpha   90.00
_cell.angle_beta   90.00
_cell.angle_gamma   90.00
#
_symmetry.space_group_name_H-M   'P 1'
#
loop_
_entity.id
_entity.type
_entity.pdbx_description
1 polymer ?
#
loop_
_entity_poly.entity_id
_entity_poly.type
_entity_poly.pdbx_seq_one_letter_code
_entity_poly.pdbx_strand_id
1 'polypeptide(L)'
;MIENFLYFAIGFVVLFVLMLIVGINDPTGGTSMKGWCYQYLVVALVFDALAVFALFYQNDMLIHLLLGTAAGSATVLGIHVAHHIKEENEGHGHEH
;
A
#
# COMPACT_ATOMS: atom_id res chain seq x y z
N MET A 1 6.81 22.52 -8.90
CA MET A 1 5.66 21.81 -9.53
C MET A 1 6.12 20.52 -10.20
N ILE A 2 7.02 20.55 -11.19
CA ILE A 2 7.55 19.35 -11.85
C ILE A 2 8.31 18.44 -10.86
N GLU A 3 9.17 19.01 -10.02
CA GLU A 3 9.92 18.23 -9.00
C GLU A 3 8.99 17.55 -7.99
N ASN A 4 7.97 18.26 -7.51
CA ASN A 4 6.96 17.70 -6.60
C ASN A 4 6.19 16.53 -7.24
N PHE A 5 5.82 16.66 -8.51
CA PHE A 5 5.18 15.58 -9.26
C PHE A 5 6.13 14.39 -9.45
N LEU A 6 7.42 14.64 -9.65
CA LEU A 6 8.43 13.58 -9.74
C LEU A 6 8.54 12.80 -8.42
N TYR A 7 8.64 13.49 -7.27
CA TYR A 7 8.70 12.82 -5.97
C TYR A 7 7.43 12.03 -5.67
N PHE A 8 6.26 12.56 -6.03
CA PHE A 8 5.01 11.83 -5.99
C PHE A 8 5.05 10.56 -6.86
N ALA A 9 5.46 10.68 -8.13
CA ALA A 9 5.53 9.54 -9.04
C ALA A 9 6.51 8.47 -8.55
N ILE A 10 7.66 8.87 -8.01
CA ILE A 10 8.64 7.95 -7.42
C ILE A 10 8.02 7.20 -6.24
N GLY A 11 7.42 7.92 -5.28
CA GLY A 11 6.76 7.30 -4.12
C GLY A 11 5.66 6.32 -4.54
N PHE A 12 4.85 6.72 -5.52
CA PHE A 12 3.79 5.89 -6.09
C PHE A 12 4.36 4.61 -6.69
N VAL A 13 5.30 4.71 -7.64
CA VAL A 13 5.83 3.55 -8.36
C VAL A 13 6.56 2.61 -7.41
N VAL A 14 7.37 3.13 -6.48
CA VAL A 14 8.12 2.30 -5.54
C VAL A 14 7.18 1.45 -4.69
N LEU A 15 6.18 2.05 -4.06
CA LEU A 15 5.29 1.28 -3.18
C LEU A 15 4.32 0.40 -3.97
N PHE A 16 3.83 0.88 -5.10
CA PHE A 16 2.99 0.09 -6.01
C PHE A 16 3.71 -1.19 -6.45
N VAL A 17 4.94 -1.09 -6.95
CA VAL A 17 5.74 -2.25 -7.38
C VAL A 17 6.08 -3.15 -6.19
N LEU A 18 6.46 -2.57 -5.05
CA LEU A 18 6.79 -3.36 -3.86
C LEU A 18 5.61 -4.19 -3.37
N MET A 19 4.40 -3.61 -3.30
CA MET A 19 3.21 -4.34 -2.88
C MET A 19 2.77 -5.39 -3.91
N LEU A 20 2.98 -5.16 -5.20
CA LEU A 20 2.76 -6.18 -6.22
C LEU A 20 3.73 -7.38 -6.09
N ILE A 21 4.99 -7.13 -5.74
CA ILE A 21 6.02 -8.19 -5.61
C ILE A 21 5.87 -8.95 -4.29
N VAL A 22 5.71 -8.24 -3.17
CA VAL A 22 5.65 -8.84 -1.83
C VAL A 22 4.29 -9.53 -1.60
N GLY A 23 3.25 -9.07 -2.29
CA GLY A 23 1.89 -9.59 -2.15
C GLY A 23 1.18 -9.01 -0.92
N ILE A 24 -0.09 -8.67 -1.10
CA ILE A 24 -1.03 -8.36 -0.01
C ILE A 24 -1.63 -9.65 0.58
N ASN A 25 -1.47 -10.78 -0.13
CA ASN A 25 -2.29 -11.96 0.09
C ASN A 25 -1.64 -12.94 1.06
N ASP A 26 -2.18 -12.93 2.28
CA ASP A 26 -1.97 -13.90 3.37
C ASP A 26 -0.53 -14.18 3.82
N PRO A 27 -0.31 -14.58 5.08
CA PRO A 27 1.01 -14.91 5.56
C PRO A 27 1.59 -16.11 4.79
N THR A 28 2.43 -15.83 3.79
CA THR A 28 3.14 -16.87 3.05
C THR A 28 4.28 -17.42 3.92
N GLY A 29 4.40 -18.74 4.02
CA GLY A 29 5.55 -19.40 4.64
C GLY A 29 5.54 -19.51 6.18
N GLY A 30 4.38 -19.74 6.79
CA GLY A 30 4.30 -20.18 8.21
C GLY A 30 4.31 -19.06 9.26
N THR A 31 4.09 -17.81 8.85
CA THR A 31 3.94 -16.68 9.78
C THR A 31 2.51 -16.64 10.32
N SER A 32 2.30 -16.39 11.61
CA SER A 32 0.94 -16.30 12.17
C SER A 32 0.24 -15.04 11.65
N MET A 33 -1.07 -15.13 11.36
CA MET A 33 -1.95 -13.99 11.00
C MET A 33 -1.76 -12.78 11.92
N LYS A 34 -1.51 -13.03 13.22
CA LYS A 34 -1.24 -11.98 14.21
C LYS A 34 0.08 -11.24 13.96
N GLY A 35 1.14 -11.97 13.59
CA GLY A 35 2.45 -11.39 13.28
C GLY A 35 2.43 -10.57 12.00
N TRP A 36 1.70 -11.06 10.99
CA TRP A 36 1.47 -10.35 9.74
C TRP A 36 0.74 -9.02 9.97
N CYS A 37 -0.38 -9.05 10.69
CA CYS A 37 -1.13 -7.84 11.04
C CYS A 37 -0.28 -6.84 11.85
N TYR A 38 0.52 -7.32 12.81
CA TYR A 38 1.40 -6.45 13.59
C TYR A 38 2.45 -5.76 12.72
N GLN A 39 3.00 -6.45 11.72
CA GLN A 39 3.96 -5.86 10.78
C GLN A 39 3.34 -4.71 9.98
N TYR A 40 2.15 -4.91 9.42
CA TYR A 40 1.43 -3.83 8.71
C TYR A 40 1.09 -2.67 9.64
N LEU A 41 0.68 -2.94 10.87
CA LEU A 41 0.38 -1.91 11.88
C LEU A 41 1.63 -1.07 12.20
N VAL A 42 2.77 -1.71 12.42
CA VAL A 42 4.04 -1.01 12.68
C VAL A 42 4.43 -0.14 11.49
N VAL A 43 4.34 -0.67 10.25
CA VAL A 43 4.64 0.11 9.04
C VAL A 43 3.71 1.31 8.91
N ALA A 44 2.40 1.13 9.10
CA ALA A 44 1.43 2.22 9.06
C ALA A 44 1.76 3.32 10.07
N LEU A 45 2.09 2.95 11.31
CA LEU A 45 2.43 3.90 12.37
C LEU A 45 3.71 4.70 12.06
N VAL A 46 4.70 4.08 11.42
CA VAL A 46 5.91 4.78 10.95
C VAL A 46 5.56 5.78 9.85
N PHE A 47 4.74 5.41 8.87
CA PHE A 47 4.29 6.33 7.82
C PHE A 47 3.49 7.52 8.38
N ASP A 48 2.65 7.29 9.37
CA ASP A 48 1.91 8.35 10.06
C ASP A 48 2.85 9.32 10.79
N ALA A 49 3.84 8.81 11.51
CA ALA A 49 4.84 9.64 12.18
C ALA A 49 5.67 10.47 11.18
N LEU A 50 6.05 9.87 10.05
CA LEU A 50 6.74 10.58 8.97
C LEU A 50 5.85 11.65 8.33
N ALA A 51 4.56 11.40 8.17
CA ALA A 51 3.61 12.39 7.67
C ALA A 51 3.48 13.58 8.63
N VAL A 52 3.32 13.33 9.93
CA VAL A 52 3.30 14.40 10.94
C VAL A 52 4.60 15.19 10.93
N PHE A 53 5.75 14.53 10.85
CA PHE A 53 7.06 15.19 10.74
C PHE A 53 7.14 16.06 9.48
N ALA A 54 6.75 15.52 8.32
CA ALA A 54 6.77 16.25 7.05
C ALA A 54 5.91 17.52 7.09
N LEU A 55 4.72 17.43 7.70
CA LEU A 55 3.82 18.55 7.89
C LEU A 55 4.38 19.59 8.87
N PHE A 56 4.98 19.16 9.98
CA PHE A 56 5.53 20.08 10.99
C PHE A 56 6.69 20.90 10.42
N TYR A 57 7.58 20.27 9.65
CA TYR A 57 8.73 20.95 9.03
C TYR A 57 8.44 21.54 7.65
N GLN A 58 7.18 21.48 7.17
CA GLN A 58 6.76 21.97 5.86
C GLN A 58 7.65 21.45 4.72
N ASN A 59 8.01 20.17 4.78
CA ASN A 59 8.92 19.57 3.81
C ASN A 59 8.14 19.08 2.58
N ASP A 60 8.04 19.93 1.56
CA ASP A 60 7.30 19.64 0.33
C ASP A 60 7.74 18.34 -0.36
N MET A 61 9.04 18.06 -0.41
CA MET A 61 9.57 16.84 -1.02
C MET A 61 9.03 15.59 -0.30
N LEU A 62 9.13 15.57 1.03
CA LEU A 62 8.68 14.45 1.84
C LEU A 62 7.16 14.30 1.81
N ILE A 63 6.41 15.40 1.82
CA ILE A 63 4.95 15.39 1.68
C ILE A 63 4.54 14.72 0.36
N HIS A 64 5.12 15.13 -0.77
CA HIS A 64 4.74 14.58 -2.07
C HIS A 64 5.17 13.12 -2.22
N LEU A 65 6.33 12.74 -1.67
CA LEU A 65 6.78 11.35 -1.69
C LEU A 65 5.87 10.45 -0.86
N LEU A 66 5.48 10.88 0.34
CA LEU A 66 4.52 10.16 1.19
C LEU A 66 3.13 10.08 0.54
N LEU A 67 2.68 11.17 -0.10
CA LEU A 67 1.42 11.20 -0.84
C LEU A 67 1.42 10.19 -1.99
N GLY A 68 2.50 10.13 -2.77
CA GLY A 68 2.68 9.14 -3.82
C GLY A 68 2.65 7.72 -3.28
N THR A 69 3.40 7.50 -2.20
CA THR A 69 3.47 6.22 -1.49
C THR A 69 2.08 5.74 -1.06
N ALA A 70 1.28 6.61 -0.43
CA ALA A 70 -0.10 6.32 -0.05
C ALA A 70 -1.03 6.04 -1.25
N ALA A 71 -0.88 6.79 -2.35
CA ALA A 71 -1.64 6.53 -3.56
C ALA A 71 -1.29 5.17 -4.19
N GLY A 72 -0.01 4.79 -4.17
CA GLY A 72 0.48 3.49 -4.65
C GLY A 72 -0.13 2.32 -3.88
N SER A 73 -0.08 2.34 -2.53
CA SER A 73 -0.69 1.30 -1.70
C SER A 73 -2.19 1.20 -1.89
N ALA A 74 -2.90 2.33 -1.90
CA ALA A 74 -4.35 2.36 -2.10
C ALA A 74 -4.74 1.73 -3.45
N THR A 75 -3.94 1.97 -4.50
CA THR A 75 -4.18 1.39 -5.83
C THR A 75 -4.01 -0.12 -5.82
N VAL A 76 -2.93 -0.64 -5.24
CA VAL A 76 -2.71 -2.10 -5.17
C VAL A 76 -3.79 -2.76 -4.31
N LEU A 77 -4.18 -2.15 -3.20
CA LEU A 77 -5.28 -2.64 -2.37
C LEU A 77 -6.60 -2.69 -3.16
N GLY A 78 -6.90 -1.65 -3.94
CA GLY A 78 -8.07 -1.61 -4.80
C GLY A 78 -8.07 -2.72 -5.86
N ILE A 79 -6.92 -2.96 -6.50
CA ILE A 79 -6.75 -4.06 -7.48
C ILE A 79 -6.95 -5.41 -6.80
N HIS A 80 -6.35 -5.61 -5.62
CA HIS A 80 -6.44 -6.86 -4.87
C HIS A 80 -7.88 -7.15 -4.44
N VAL A 81 -8.60 -6.16 -3.91
CA VAL A 81 -10.02 -6.29 -3.55
C VAL A 81 -10.88 -6.58 -4.79
N ALA A 82 -10.63 -5.93 -5.93
CA ALA A 82 -11.36 -6.19 -7.16
C ALA A 82 -11.12 -7.62 -7.68
N HIS A 83 -9.89 -8.14 -7.57
CA HIS A 83 -9.57 -9.51 -7.91
C HIS A 83 -10.28 -10.51 -6.99
N HIS A 84 -10.24 -10.27 -5.68
CA HIS A 84 -10.90 -11.11 -4.69
C HIS A 84 -12.42 -11.16 -4.89
N ILE A 85 -13.08 -10.03 -5.20
CA ILE A 85 -14.52 -10.00 -5.51
C ILE A 85 -14.83 -10.80 -6.78
N LYS A 86 -13.96 -10.74 -7.79
CA LYS A 86 -14.14 -11.51 -9.03
C LYS A 86 -14.01 -13.01 -8.77
N GLU A 87 -13.01 -13.44 -8.00
CA GLU A 87 -12.78 -14.85 -7.64
C GLU A 87 -13.95 -15.42 -6.82
N GLU A 88 -14.46 -14.67 -5.85
CA GLU A 88 -15.65 -15.05 -5.07
C GLU A 88 -16.90 -15.21 -5.96
N ASN A 89 -17.10 -14.31 -6.93
CA ASN A 89 -18.23 -14.40 -7.86
C ASN A 89 -18.09 -15.55 -8.87
N GLU A 90 -16.88 -15.92 -9.27
CA GLU A 90 -16.62 -17.03 -10.20
C GLU A 90 -16.72 -18.41 -9.49
N GLY A 91 -16.37 -18.49 -8.20
CA GLY A 91 -16.48 -19.70 -7.39
C GLY A 91 -17.92 -20.15 -7.10
N HIS A 92 -18.90 -19.24 -7.15
CA HIS A 92 -20.32 -19.55 -6.98
C HIS A 92 -21.06 -19.93 -8.29
N GLY A 93 -20.35 -20.05 -9.42
CA GLY A 93 -20.93 -20.43 -10.72
C GLY A 93 -21.07 -21.94 -10.98
N HIS A 94 -20.62 -22.80 -10.06
CA HIS A 94 -20.56 -24.26 -10.23
C HIS A 94 -21.36 -25.05 -9.18
N GLU A 95 -22.47 -24.48 -8.68
CA GLU A 95 -23.47 -25.23 -7.91
C GLU A 95 -24.85 -25.09 -8.57
N HIS A 96 -25.03 -25.77 -9.70
CA HIS A 96 -26.35 -26.11 -10.27
C HIS A 96 -26.32 -27.49 -10.92
#